data_AF-A0AAU5AYI8-F1
#
_entry.id   AF-A0AAU5AYI8-F1
#
_cell.length_a   1.000
_cell.length_b   1.000
_cell.length_c   1.000
_cell.angle_alpha   90.00
_cell.angle_beta   90.00
_cell.angle_gamma   90.00
#
_symmetry.space_group_name_H-M   'P 1'
#
loop_
_entity.id
_entity.type
_entity.pdbx_description
1 polymer ?
#
loop_
_entity_poly.entity_id
_entity_poly.type
_entity_poly.pdbx_seq_one_letter_code
_entity_poly.pdbx_strand_id
1 'polypeptide(L)'
;MRHLLAWTLAAVAALATAPTAPAPTTTHPNCPQLKASWYDDDRDRLQQVICSTRGGHPVAVFDWDNTVTKNDVTDATLAWALKHDKLLRPARWTDTSEWLTPTADRALTEACGTAGPPGTPLPTATHPRCTDEIAAIRETGTTTSGAPAFAGTWNHRRTVPQYAWVPQLFTGRTPAELASYARAARGEALAAPLGATQLLGTHRVPAYVRYYDQQRDLIHTLQRAGFDVYIVSAGAEPITEVWSQGVGIDAHHTIAIRSLLDTHGRITPWNTGCGDTPPTRGEAIPYIDGKRCWINQEIYGVQGNTAWQRASWRHRPVIAGGDADTDVTFVGDATGAHLVVNRNKSELMCRAYDDADGHWVVTPMFIDPLPRRRDPYPCSTTAYTAPDGTVKPLLRRDGSPVPDQLDTVY
;
A
#
# COMPACT_ATOMS: atom_id res chain seq x y z
N MET A 1 84.05 9.81 -40.67
CA MET A 1 82.57 9.84 -40.65
C MET A 1 82.13 8.69 -39.74
N ARG A 2 82.12 8.86 -38.41
CA ARG A 2 80.96 9.28 -37.60
C ARG A 2 79.65 8.67 -38.09
N HIS A 3 79.16 7.62 -37.42
CA HIS A 3 77.76 7.52 -36.96
C HIS A 3 77.70 6.53 -35.78
N LEU A 4 77.49 7.10 -34.59
CA LEU A 4 77.15 6.41 -33.34
C LEU A 4 75.66 6.09 -33.36
N LEU A 5 75.27 4.82 -33.18
CA LEU A 5 73.90 4.46 -32.81
C LEU A 5 73.79 4.54 -31.28
N ALA A 6 73.03 5.52 -30.79
CA ALA A 6 72.59 5.59 -29.41
C ALA A 6 71.31 4.75 -29.25
N TRP A 7 71.34 3.77 -28.36
CA TRP A 7 70.16 3.04 -27.91
C TRP A 7 69.61 3.71 -26.65
N THR A 8 68.46 4.37 -26.77
CA THR A 8 67.70 4.90 -25.62
C THR A 8 66.79 3.81 -25.06
N LEU A 9 67.11 3.32 -23.86
CA LEU A 9 66.22 2.49 -23.04
C LEU A 9 65.18 3.40 -22.37
N ALA A 10 63.93 3.32 -22.80
CA ALA A 10 62.80 3.90 -22.10
C ALA A 10 62.27 2.90 -21.06
N ALA A 11 62.46 3.20 -19.77
CA ALA A 11 61.85 2.44 -18.69
C ALA A 11 60.38 2.87 -18.52
N VAL A 12 59.45 2.02 -18.91
CA VAL A 12 58.02 2.19 -18.62
C VAL A 12 57.77 1.61 -17.22
N ALA A 13 57.52 2.48 -16.24
CA ALA A 13 57.06 2.06 -14.92
C ALA A 13 55.57 1.71 -15.00
N ALA A 14 55.24 0.42 -15.04
CA ALA A 14 53.87 -0.05 -14.87
C ALA A 14 53.46 0.07 -13.39
N LEU A 15 52.65 1.07 -13.06
CA LEU A 15 51.94 1.14 -11.78
C LEU A 15 50.82 0.09 -11.82
N ALA A 16 51.08 -1.08 -11.25
CA ALA A 16 50.06 -2.07 -10.98
C ALA A 16 49.13 -1.52 -9.89
N THR A 17 47.92 -1.09 -10.27
CA THR A 17 46.84 -0.85 -9.31
C THR A 17 46.45 -2.18 -8.70
N ALA A 18 46.83 -2.41 -7.45
CA ALA A 18 46.36 -3.55 -6.68
C ALA A 18 44.82 -3.50 -6.59
N PRO A 19 44.12 -4.62 -6.79
CA PRO A 19 42.69 -4.67 -6.54
C PRO A 19 42.46 -4.37 -5.06
N THR A 20 41.79 -3.25 -4.76
CA THR A 20 41.24 -2.99 -3.43
C THR A 20 40.30 -4.14 -3.11
N ALA A 21 40.71 -5.01 -2.18
CA ALA A 21 39.82 -5.99 -1.60
C ALA A 21 38.59 -5.27 -1.03
N PRO A 22 37.36 -5.76 -1.26
CA PRO A 22 36.19 -5.19 -0.61
C PRO A 22 36.43 -5.21 0.90
N ALA A 23 36.24 -4.05 1.53
CA ALA A 23 36.30 -3.95 2.98
C ALA A 23 35.37 -5.03 3.57
N PRO A 24 35.81 -5.79 4.58
CA PRO A 24 34.94 -6.78 5.20
C PRO A 24 33.74 -6.02 5.75
N THR A 25 32.56 -6.29 5.17
CA THR A 25 31.28 -5.98 5.78
C THR A 25 31.27 -6.75 7.08
N THR A 26 31.72 -6.10 8.14
CA THR A 26 31.47 -6.62 9.48
C THR A 26 29.97 -6.81 9.54
N THR A 27 29.53 -8.04 9.71
CA THR A 27 28.13 -8.39 9.96
C THR A 27 27.84 -8.08 11.43
N HIS A 28 26.60 -7.71 11.77
CA HIS A 28 26.20 -7.66 13.18
C HIS A 28 26.48 -9.05 13.80
N PRO A 29 27.38 -9.18 14.79
CA PRO A 29 27.77 -10.50 15.32
C PRO A 29 26.58 -11.31 15.86
N ASN A 30 25.48 -10.61 16.17
CA ASN A 30 24.21 -11.15 16.67
C ASN A 30 23.02 -10.72 15.80
N CYS A 31 23.19 -10.57 14.48
CA CYS A 31 22.11 -10.20 13.57
C CYS A 31 20.95 -11.22 13.66
N PRO A 32 19.70 -10.79 13.97
CA PRO A 32 18.55 -11.67 13.93
C PRO A 32 18.37 -12.28 12.53
N GLN A 33 18.04 -13.57 12.49
CA GLN A 33 17.89 -14.32 11.23
C GLN A 33 16.42 -14.50 10.86
N LEU A 34 16.12 -14.31 9.58
CA LEU A 34 14.87 -14.73 8.93
C LEU A 34 14.82 -16.27 8.94
N LYS A 35 13.61 -16.79 9.18
CA LYS A 35 13.32 -18.21 9.34
C LYS A 35 12.31 -18.72 8.33
N ALA A 36 11.41 -17.86 7.84
CA ALA A 36 10.40 -18.26 6.90
C ALA A 36 11.01 -18.63 5.53
N SER A 37 10.28 -19.45 4.76
CA SER A 37 10.66 -19.80 3.40
C SER A 37 10.22 -18.70 2.44
N TRP A 38 11.18 -18.14 1.71
CA TRP A 38 10.94 -17.13 0.67
C TRP A 38 11.17 -17.74 -0.72
N TYR A 39 10.73 -17.00 -1.74
CA TYR A 39 11.03 -17.34 -3.11
C TYR A 39 12.52 -17.11 -3.41
N ASP A 40 13.13 -18.08 -4.09
CA ASP A 40 14.53 -18.05 -4.55
C ASP A 40 15.52 -17.48 -3.50
N ASP A 41 16.26 -16.42 -3.84
CA ASP A 41 17.26 -15.77 -2.98
C ASP A 41 16.71 -14.56 -2.20
N ASP A 42 15.41 -14.29 -2.26
CA ASP A 42 14.77 -13.13 -1.61
C ASP A 42 15.12 -13.06 -0.12
N ARG A 43 15.11 -14.21 0.57
CA ARG A 43 15.48 -14.31 2.00
C ARG A 43 16.89 -13.77 2.21
N ASP A 44 17.84 -14.19 1.38
CA ASP A 44 19.25 -13.88 1.56
C ASP A 44 19.52 -12.40 1.23
N ARG A 45 18.84 -11.85 0.22
CA ARG A 45 18.86 -10.40 -0.11
C ARG A 45 18.31 -9.55 1.04
N LEU A 46 17.16 -9.92 1.61
CA LEU A 46 16.60 -9.22 2.77
C LEU A 46 17.50 -9.37 4.00
N GLN A 47 18.01 -10.57 4.26
CA GLN A 47 18.92 -10.86 5.37
C GLN A 47 20.19 -10.02 5.30
N GLN A 48 20.74 -9.84 4.09
CA GLN A 48 21.92 -9.00 3.87
C GLN A 48 21.65 -7.55 4.30
N VAL A 49 20.53 -6.96 3.86
CA VAL A 49 20.15 -5.59 4.23
C VAL A 49 19.98 -5.44 5.74
N ILE A 50 19.28 -6.39 6.38
CA ILE A 50 19.09 -6.42 7.84
C ILE A 50 20.44 -6.41 8.56
N CYS A 51 21.38 -7.27 8.17
CA CYS A 51 22.65 -7.41 8.87
C CYS A 51 23.68 -6.31 8.55
N SER A 52 23.56 -5.66 7.38
CA SER A 52 24.44 -4.56 6.98
C SER A 52 24.01 -3.20 7.52
N THR A 53 22.75 -3.06 7.93
CA THR A 53 22.23 -1.81 8.49
C THR A 53 22.83 -1.58 9.88
N ARG A 54 23.52 -0.44 10.08
CA ARG A 54 24.25 -0.11 11.31
C ARG A 54 23.78 1.21 11.92
N GLY A 55 23.58 1.22 13.24
CA GLY A 55 23.39 2.44 14.04
C GLY A 55 22.08 3.18 13.77
N GLY A 56 21.64 4.00 14.74
CA GLY A 56 20.36 4.71 14.68
C GLY A 56 19.14 3.78 14.85
N HIS A 57 17.95 4.33 14.63
CA HIS A 57 16.68 3.63 14.54
C HIS A 57 16.28 3.55 13.05
N PRO A 58 16.76 2.55 12.29
CA PRO A 58 16.41 2.42 10.87
C PRO A 58 14.91 2.13 10.73
N VAL A 59 14.28 2.74 9.74
CA VAL A 59 12.84 2.56 9.52
C VAL A 59 12.59 1.49 8.47
N ALA A 60 11.60 0.62 8.73
CA ALA A 60 11.00 -0.22 7.69
C ALA A 60 9.50 0.10 7.57
N VAL A 61 8.97 0.16 6.34
CA VAL A 61 7.57 0.51 6.10
C VAL A 61 6.90 -0.55 5.24
N PHE A 62 5.71 -1.00 5.60
CA PHE A 62 4.96 -1.96 4.82
C PHE A 62 3.55 -1.44 4.53
N ASP A 63 3.06 -1.68 3.32
CA ASP A 63 1.62 -1.71 3.12
C ASP A 63 1.00 -2.89 3.90
N TRP A 64 -0.31 -2.86 4.09
CA TRP A 64 -1.03 -3.87 4.84
C TRP A 64 -1.69 -4.91 3.93
N ASP A 65 -2.71 -4.50 3.19
CA ASP A 65 -3.65 -5.36 2.49
C ASP A 65 -3.02 -6.00 1.27
N ASN A 66 -2.97 -7.34 1.19
CA ASN A 66 -2.25 -8.10 0.16
C ASN A 66 -0.70 -8.01 0.21
N THR A 67 -0.14 -7.16 1.06
CA THR A 67 1.29 -7.10 1.37
C THR A 67 1.65 -7.92 2.61
N VAL A 68 1.10 -7.62 3.78
CA VAL A 68 1.32 -8.35 5.04
C VAL A 68 0.31 -9.47 5.22
N THR A 69 -0.91 -9.28 4.70
CA THR A 69 -1.98 -10.29 4.71
C THR A 69 -2.36 -10.70 3.29
N LYS A 70 -2.81 -11.94 3.06
CA LYS A 70 -3.67 -12.29 1.93
C LYS A 70 -5.06 -11.71 2.16
N ASN A 71 -5.60 -11.07 1.11
CA ASN A 71 -6.88 -10.35 1.09
C ASN A 71 -6.88 -9.05 1.93
N ASP A 72 -7.94 -8.28 1.75
CA ASP A 72 -8.10 -6.90 2.25
C ASP A 72 -8.95 -6.88 3.53
N VAL A 73 -8.42 -6.24 4.58
CA VAL A 73 -9.05 -6.15 5.90
C VAL A 73 -10.14 -5.10 5.98
N THR A 74 -10.04 -4.06 5.14
CA THR A 74 -11.05 -3.02 5.01
C THR A 74 -12.29 -3.60 4.34
N ASP A 75 -12.13 -4.36 3.27
CA ASP A 75 -13.22 -5.05 2.58
C ASP A 75 -13.83 -6.15 3.46
N ALA A 76 -13.02 -6.92 4.18
CA ALA A 76 -13.54 -7.92 5.14
C ALA A 76 -14.40 -7.27 6.25
N THR A 77 -13.98 -6.12 6.75
CA THR A 77 -14.72 -5.37 7.78
C THR A 77 -15.97 -4.72 7.21
N LEU A 78 -15.92 -4.18 5.99
CA LEU A 78 -17.10 -3.63 5.30
C LEU A 78 -18.13 -4.74 5.03
N ALA A 79 -17.70 -5.91 4.55
CA ALA A 79 -18.57 -7.06 4.34
C ALA A 79 -19.25 -7.49 5.65
N TRP A 80 -18.50 -7.53 6.75
CA TRP A 80 -19.06 -7.81 8.08
C TRP A 80 -20.06 -6.73 8.50
N ALA A 81 -19.73 -5.45 8.34
CA ALA A 81 -20.61 -4.33 8.69
C ALA A 81 -21.94 -4.35 7.93
N LEU A 82 -21.90 -4.66 6.63
CA LEU A 82 -23.07 -4.80 5.77
C LEU A 82 -23.96 -5.98 6.20
N LYS A 83 -23.36 -7.11 6.58
CA LYS A 83 -24.10 -8.28 7.10
C LYS A 83 -24.72 -8.07 8.50
N HIS A 84 -24.39 -6.97 9.17
CA HIS A 84 -24.80 -6.69 10.55
C HIS A 84 -25.47 -5.32 10.74
N ASP A 85 -25.94 -4.69 9.65
CA ASP A 85 -26.65 -3.40 9.66
C ASP A 85 -25.85 -2.29 10.36
N LYS A 86 -24.53 -2.23 10.14
CA LYS A 86 -23.66 -1.29 10.87
C LYS A 86 -23.45 0.05 10.19
N LEU A 87 -23.81 0.17 8.91
CA LEU A 87 -23.79 1.45 8.21
C LEU A 87 -25.02 2.27 8.60
N LEU A 88 -24.81 3.57 8.84
CA LEU A 88 -25.89 4.49 9.17
C LEU A 88 -26.41 5.16 7.90
N ARG A 89 -27.72 5.35 7.84
CA ARG A 89 -28.35 6.07 6.74
C ARG A 89 -27.87 7.53 6.73
N PRO A 90 -27.25 8.02 5.64
CA PRO A 90 -26.90 9.43 5.54
C PRO A 90 -28.14 10.29 5.25
N ALA A 91 -28.04 11.60 5.45
CA ALA A 91 -29.11 12.53 5.05
C ALA A 91 -29.27 12.55 3.52
N ARG A 92 -28.14 12.60 2.81
CA ARG A 92 -28.00 12.38 1.37
C ARG A 92 -26.74 11.54 1.14
N TRP A 93 -26.74 10.67 0.14
CA TRP A 93 -25.55 9.89 -0.18
C TRP A 93 -24.42 10.79 -0.69
N THR A 94 -24.75 11.87 -1.40
CA THR A 94 -23.79 12.93 -1.77
C THR A 94 -23.05 13.58 -0.58
N ASP A 95 -23.53 13.45 0.65
CA ASP A 95 -22.80 13.94 1.83
C ASP A 95 -21.66 12.98 2.26
N THR A 96 -21.61 11.77 1.71
CA THR A 96 -20.64 10.73 2.08
C THR A 96 -19.34 10.78 1.28
N SER A 97 -19.29 11.48 0.15
CA SER A 97 -18.07 11.72 -0.62
C SER A 97 -18.22 12.96 -1.49
N GLU A 98 -17.14 13.73 -1.62
CA GLU A 98 -17.10 14.92 -2.48
C GLU A 98 -17.35 14.63 -3.96
N TRP A 99 -16.98 13.44 -4.43
CA TRP A 99 -17.09 13.06 -5.84
C TRP A 99 -18.33 12.24 -6.16
N LEU A 100 -19.16 11.87 -5.16
CA LEU A 100 -20.30 10.99 -5.43
C LEU A 100 -21.29 11.65 -6.39
N THR A 101 -21.61 10.98 -7.49
CA THR A 101 -22.47 11.55 -8.52
C THR A 101 -23.93 11.61 -8.08
N PRO A 102 -24.73 12.55 -8.63
CA PRO A 102 -26.18 12.52 -8.44
C PRO A 102 -26.83 11.21 -8.92
N THR A 103 -26.21 10.52 -9.89
CA THR A 103 -26.69 9.21 -10.37
C THR A 103 -26.47 8.12 -9.32
N ALA A 104 -25.28 8.07 -8.71
CA ALA A 104 -25.03 7.14 -7.60
C ALA A 104 -25.88 7.48 -6.36
N ASP A 105 -26.08 8.76 -6.05
CA ASP A 105 -26.97 9.17 -4.96
C ASP A 105 -28.40 8.65 -5.14
N ARG A 106 -28.95 8.74 -6.37
CA ARG A 106 -30.25 8.15 -6.70
C ARG A 106 -30.23 6.63 -6.61
N ALA A 107 -29.22 5.97 -7.17
CA ALA A 107 -29.11 4.51 -7.15
C ALA A 107 -29.04 3.96 -5.72
N LEU A 108 -28.20 4.55 -4.87
CA LEU A 108 -28.09 4.22 -3.45
C LEU A 108 -29.39 4.53 -2.69
N THR A 109 -30.05 5.66 -2.99
CA THR A 109 -31.34 6.00 -2.38
C THR A 109 -32.43 4.98 -2.74
N GLU A 110 -32.48 4.54 -4.00
CA GLU A 110 -33.43 3.52 -4.46
C GLU A 110 -33.11 2.14 -3.86
N ALA A 111 -31.84 1.75 -3.85
CA ALA A 111 -31.39 0.45 -3.37
C ALA A 111 -31.53 0.30 -1.84
N CYS A 112 -31.19 1.35 -1.09
CA CYS A 112 -31.18 1.34 0.37
C CYS A 112 -32.46 1.88 1.01
N GLY A 113 -33.30 2.55 0.23
CA GLY A 113 -34.54 3.15 0.70
C GLY A 113 -34.33 4.39 1.58
N THR A 114 -35.45 4.99 1.96
CA THR A 114 -35.51 6.23 2.76
C THR A 114 -36.22 6.04 4.09
N ALA A 115 -36.48 4.79 4.49
CA ALA A 115 -37.16 4.47 5.73
C ALA A 115 -36.31 4.89 6.95
N GLY A 116 -36.95 5.56 7.92
CA GLY A 116 -36.30 6.05 9.14
C GLY A 116 -35.53 7.37 8.94
N PRO A 117 -35.31 8.15 10.02
CA PRO A 117 -34.52 9.38 9.95
C PRO A 117 -33.03 9.09 9.66
N PRO A 118 -32.27 10.06 9.13
CA PRO A 118 -30.81 9.93 9.01
C PRO A 118 -30.17 9.56 10.35
N GLY A 119 -29.11 8.75 10.31
CA GLY A 119 -28.44 8.23 11.50
C GLY A 119 -29.04 6.93 12.05
N THR A 120 -30.13 6.40 11.48
CA THR A 120 -30.57 5.03 11.79
C THR A 120 -29.77 4.00 11.00
N PRO A 121 -29.53 2.80 11.56
CA PRO A 121 -28.96 1.67 10.81
C PRO A 121 -29.70 1.38 9.50
N LEU A 122 -28.95 1.16 8.42
CA LEU A 122 -29.48 0.62 7.17
C LEU A 122 -29.70 -0.90 7.33
N PRO A 123 -30.82 -1.46 6.87
CA PRO A 123 -31.12 -2.90 7.01
C PRO A 123 -30.43 -3.76 5.92
N THR A 124 -29.13 -3.52 5.70
CA THR A 124 -28.29 -4.14 4.66
C THR A 124 -28.24 -5.67 4.73
N ALA A 125 -28.36 -6.25 5.93
CA ALA A 125 -28.33 -7.69 6.15
C ALA A 125 -29.53 -8.42 5.54
N THR A 126 -30.67 -7.73 5.43
CA THR A 126 -31.94 -8.29 4.89
C THR A 126 -32.35 -7.68 3.56
N HIS A 127 -31.66 -6.61 3.11
CA HIS A 127 -31.93 -5.91 1.85
C HIS A 127 -30.73 -6.04 0.91
N PRO A 128 -30.63 -7.15 0.14
CA PRO A 128 -29.46 -7.44 -0.67
C PRO A 128 -29.16 -6.37 -1.71
N ARG A 129 -30.18 -5.69 -2.26
CA ARG A 129 -29.98 -4.58 -3.22
C ARG A 129 -29.14 -3.43 -2.65
N CYS A 130 -29.38 -3.05 -1.40
CA CYS A 130 -28.58 -2.00 -0.74
C CYS A 130 -27.13 -2.44 -0.58
N THR A 131 -26.94 -3.69 -0.14
CA THR A 131 -25.62 -4.29 0.01
C THR A 131 -24.88 -4.37 -1.32
N ASP A 132 -25.55 -4.79 -2.40
CA ASP A 132 -24.99 -4.90 -3.74
C ASP A 132 -24.59 -3.52 -4.29
N GLU A 133 -25.40 -2.49 -4.07
CA GLU A 133 -25.10 -1.13 -4.52
C GLU A 133 -23.88 -0.54 -3.81
N ILE A 134 -23.78 -0.70 -2.50
CA ILE A 134 -22.61 -0.24 -1.74
C ILE A 134 -21.36 -1.04 -2.15
N ALA A 135 -21.48 -2.36 -2.30
CA ALA A 135 -20.38 -3.23 -2.69
C ALA A 135 -19.88 -2.91 -4.11
N ALA A 136 -20.78 -2.71 -5.07
CA ALA A 136 -20.42 -2.33 -6.44
C ALA A 136 -19.66 -1.00 -6.49
N ILE A 137 -20.16 0.03 -5.81
CA ILE A 137 -19.49 1.35 -5.80
C ILE A 137 -18.09 1.25 -5.19
N ARG A 138 -17.91 0.47 -4.11
CA ARG A 138 -16.60 0.22 -3.52
C ARG A 138 -15.68 -0.54 -4.48
N GLU A 139 -16.14 -1.65 -5.04
CA GLU A 139 -15.31 -2.57 -5.81
C GLU A 139 -14.91 -1.99 -7.18
N THR A 140 -15.86 -1.40 -7.89
CA THR A 140 -15.68 -1.01 -9.30
C THR A 140 -15.72 0.50 -9.53
N GLY A 141 -16.13 1.30 -8.53
CA GLY A 141 -16.37 2.72 -8.71
C GLY A 141 -17.62 3.01 -9.56
N THR A 142 -18.52 2.03 -9.71
CA THR A 142 -19.77 2.16 -10.47
C THR A 142 -20.97 1.71 -9.67
N THR A 143 -22.14 2.20 -10.03
CA THR A 143 -23.42 1.64 -9.56
C THR A 143 -23.61 0.21 -10.05
N THR A 144 -24.61 -0.53 -9.52
CA THR A 144 -24.94 -1.87 -10.04
C THR A 144 -25.41 -1.85 -11.50
N SER A 145 -25.88 -0.70 -12.00
CA SER A 145 -26.20 -0.49 -13.41
C SER A 145 -25.00 -0.12 -14.28
N GLY A 146 -23.78 -0.06 -13.73
CA GLY A 146 -22.55 0.31 -14.43
C GLY A 146 -22.34 1.81 -14.66
N ALA A 147 -23.15 2.68 -14.04
CA ALA A 147 -22.94 4.12 -14.16
C ALA A 147 -21.76 4.56 -13.25
N PRO A 148 -20.92 5.52 -13.67
CA PRO A 148 -19.85 6.04 -12.82
C PRO A 148 -20.39 6.59 -11.49
N ALA A 149 -19.88 6.05 -10.39
CA ALA A 149 -20.32 6.45 -9.06
C ALA A 149 -19.65 7.73 -8.58
N PHE A 150 -18.48 8.04 -9.15
CA PHE A 150 -17.70 9.22 -8.84
C PHE A 150 -17.43 10.05 -10.10
N ALA A 151 -17.48 11.38 -9.98
CA ALA A 151 -17.13 12.31 -11.05
C ALA A 151 -16.49 13.60 -10.48
N GLY A 152 -15.88 14.39 -11.37
CA GLY A 152 -15.13 15.58 -11.00
C GLY A 152 -13.65 15.40 -11.28
N THR A 153 -12.82 16.19 -10.62
CA THR A 153 -11.37 16.14 -10.76
C THR A 153 -10.74 15.82 -9.41
N TRP A 154 -9.73 14.95 -9.42
CA TRP A 154 -8.87 14.69 -8.28
C TRP A 154 -7.47 14.38 -8.77
N ASN A 155 -6.50 14.43 -7.85
CA ASN A 155 -5.16 13.98 -8.16
C ASN A 155 -5.08 12.45 -8.03
N HIS A 156 -4.95 11.75 -9.17
CA HIS A 156 -4.92 10.29 -9.25
C HIS A 156 -3.68 9.65 -8.61
N ARG A 157 -2.70 10.46 -8.18
CA ARG A 157 -1.54 10.01 -7.40
C ARG A 157 -1.71 10.23 -5.89
N ARG A 158 -2.78 10.91 -5.44
CA ARG A 158 -3.01 11.25 -4.03
C ARG A 158 -4.27 10.63 -3.47
N THR A 159 -5.20 10.26 -4.33
CA THR A 159 -6.44 9.62 -3.94
C THR A 159 -7.07 8.86 -5.10
N VAL A 160 -8.00 7.99 -4.73
CA VAL A 160 -9.04 7.47 -5.60
C VAL A 160 -10.36 7.48 -4.79
N PRO A 161 -11.46 8.02 -5.32
CA PRO A 161 -12.68 8.25 -4.53
C PRO A 161 -13.21 7.01 -3.81
N GLN A 162 -13.21 5.84 -4.44
CA GLN A 162 -13.74 4.60 -3.83
C GLN A 162 -12.94 4.09 -2.62
N TYR A 163 -11.66 4.48 -2.45
CA TYR A 163 -10.88 4.15 -1.25
C TYR A 163 -11.16 5.16 -0.14
N ALA A 164 -11.18 6.46 -0.48
CA ALA A 164 -11.54 7.51 0.47
C ALA A 164 -12.96 7.32 1.04
N TRP A 165 -13.87 6.74 0.25
CA TRP A 165 -15.26 6.55 0.62
C TRP A 165 -15.51 5.56 1.76
N VAL A 166 -14.68 4.51 1.90
CA VAL A 166 -14.94 3.47 2.91
C VAL A 166 -14.95 3.99 4.34
N PRO A 167 -13.94 4.73 4.84
CA PRO A 167 -14.04 5.32 6.17
C PRO A 167 -15.22 6.30 6.29
N GLN A 168 -15.58 7.00 5.20
CA GLN A 168 -16.69 7.95 5.18
C GLN A 168 -18.06 7.27 5.33
N LEU A 169 -18.21 6.02 4.88
CA LEU A 169 -19.43 5.20 5.10
C LEU A 169 -19.73 4.98 6.60
N PHE A 170 -18.71 5.09 7.46
CA PHE A 170 -18.86 4.97 8.91
C PHE A 170 -19.13 6.30 9.60
N THR A 171 -19.47 7.36 8.85
CA THR A 171 -19.89 8.66 9.42
C THR A 171 -20.98 8.47 10.48
N GLY A 172 -20.79 9.11 11.64
CA GLY A 172 -21.68 9.00 12.79
C GLY A 172 -21.35 7.84 13.75
N ARG A 173 -20.43 6.93 13.38
CA ARG A 173 -19.82 5.95 14.29
C ARG A 173 -18.61 6.54 14.98
N THR A 174 -18.24 6.00 16.14
CA THR A 174 -16.97 6.31 16.80
C THR A 174 -15.84 5.39 16.29
N PRO A 175 -14.56 5.80 16.38
CA PRO A 175 -13.43 4.91 16.10
C PRO A 175 -13.47 3.60 16.91
N ALA A 176 -13.93 3.65 18.16
CA ALA A 176 -14.07 2.48 19.01
C ALA A 176 -15.13 1.49 18.50
N GLU A 177 -16.27 1.98 17.99
CA GLU A 177 -17.26 1.13 17.31
C GLU A 177 -16.67 0.48 16.06
N LEU A 178 -15.98 1.26 15.21
CA LEU A 178 -15.36 0.73 14.00
C LEU A 178 -14.29 -0.33 14.31
N ALA A 179 -13.44 -0.08 15.31
CA ALA A 179 -12.48 -1.06 15.81
C ALA A 179 -13.18 -2.33 16.36
N SER A 180 -14.36 -2.20 16.97
CA SER A 180 -15.15 -3.36 17.39
C SER A 180 -15.66 -4.18 16.21
N TYR A 181 -16.07 -3.53 15.12
CA TYR A 181 -16.49 -4.23 13.89
C TYR A 181 -15.29 -4.94 13.25
N ALA A 182 -14.14 -4.27 13.18
CA ALA A 182 -12.90 -4.86 12.68
C ALA A 182 -12.48 -6.08 13.50
N ARG A 183 -12.59 -6.04 14.84
CA ARG A 183 -12.28 -7.20 15.71
C ARG A 183 -13.21 -8.39 15.45
N ALA A 184 -14.50 -8.16 15.27
CA ALA A 184 -15.46 -9.21 14.96
C ALA A 184 -15.19 -9.82 13.56
N ALA A 185 -15.04 -8.97 12.55
CA ALA A 185 -14.68 -9.37 11.19
C ALA A 185 -13.35 -10.16 11.16
N ARG A 186 -12.35 -9.70 11.92
CA ARG A 186 -11.06 -10.39 12.09
C ARG A 186 -11.20 -11.78 12.69
N GLY A 187 -12.01 -11.92 13.74
CA GLY A 187 -12.28 -13.23 14.34
C GLY A 187 -12.87 -14.21 13.35
N GLU A 188 -13.91 -13.79 12.61
CA GLU A 188 -14.55 -14.62 11.58
C GLU A 188 -13.59 -14.95 10.43
N ALA A 189 -12.88 -13.95 9.91
CA ALA A 189 -11.99 -14.10 8.77
C ALA A 189 -10.80 -15.02 9.08
N LEU A 190 -10.21 -14.94 10.28
CA LEU A 190 -9.12 -15.82 10.71
C LEU A 190 -9.59 -17.26 10.98
N ALA A 191 -10.84 -17.44 11.41
CA ALA A 191 -11.41 -18.77 11.64
C ALA A 191 -11.84 -19.49 10.34
N ALA A 192 -12.30 -18.74 9.33
CA ALA A 192 -12.75 -19.29 8.05
C ALA A 192 -11.58 -19.93 7.27
N PRO A 193 -11.70 -21.14 6.68
CA PRO A 193 -10.62 -21.81 5.94
C PRO A 193 -10.00 -20.98 4.81
N LEU A 194 -8.77 -21.31 4.41
CA LEU A 194 -8.17 -20.77 3.18
C LEU A 194 -9.09 -21.03 1.98
N GLY A 195 -9.27 -20.01 1.13
CA GLY A 195 -10.17 -20.07 -0.03
C GLY A 195 -11.65 -19.95 0.30
N ALA A 196 -12.04 -19.81 1.59
CA ALA A 196 -13.44 -19.68 1.95
C ALA A 196 -14.06 -18.42 1.32
N THR A 197 -15.32 -18.53 0.91
CA THR A 197 -16.11 -17.42 0.35
C THR A 197 -17.44 -17.33 1.08
N GLN A 198 -18.00 -16.12 1.14
CA GLN A 198 -19.29 -15.83 1.75
C GLN A 198 -20.18 -15.07 0.79
N LEU A 199 -21.50 -15.18 0.99
CA LEU A 199 -22.47 -14.34 0.30
C LEU A 199 -22.49 -12.95 0.96
N LEU A 200 -22.39 -11.91 0.15
CA LEU A 200 -22.57 -10.51 0.52
C LEU A 200 -23.57 -9.91 -0.48
N GLY A 201 -24.78 -9.61 -0.01
CA GLY A 201 -25.89 -9.28 -0.89
C GLY A 201 -26.21 -10.47 -1.81
N THR A 202 -26.01 -10.32 -3.11
CA THR A 202 -26.15 -11.40 -4.11
C THR A 202 -24.82 -11.92 -4.65
N HIS A 203 -23.69 -11.36 -4.24
CA HIS A 203 -22.36 -11.71 -4.74
C HIS A 203 -21.55 -12.55 -3.75
N ARG A 204 -20.59 -13.33 -4.27
CA ARG A 204 -19.62 -14.06 -3.43
C ARG A 204 -18.35 -13.25 -3.28
N VAL A 205 -17.95 -13.02 -2.03
CA VAL A 205 -16.70 -12.35 -1.68
C VAL A 205 -15.82 -13.28 -0.84
N PRO A 206 -14.50 -13.05 -0.73
CA PRO A 206 -13.66 -13.77 0.21
C PRO A 206 -14.22 -13.69 1.64
N ALA A 207 -14.20 -14.83 2.33
CA ALA A 207 -14.60 -14.93 3.74
C ALA A 207 -13.40 -15.06 4.69
N TYR A 208 -12.19 -15.04 4.14
CA TYR A 208 -10.96 -15.27 4.90
C TYR A 208 -9.95 -14.16 4.63
N VAL A 209 -9.13 -13.90 5.64
CA VAL A 209 -7.92 -13.09 5.57
C VAL A 209 -6.83 -13.89 6.30
N ARG A 210 -5.59 -13.84 5.83
CA ARG A 210 -4.47 -14.52 6.50
C ARG A 210 -3.22 -13.68 6.50
N TYR A 211 -2.52 -13.65 7.61
CA TYR A 211 -1.16 -13.12 7.63
C TYR A 211 -0.24 -14.04 6.83
N TYR A 212 0.65 -13.46 6.03
CA TYR A 212 1.75 -14.20 5.45
C TYR A 212 2.80 -14.48 6.52
N ASP A 213 3.19 -15.74 6.68
CA ASP A 213 4.17 -16.13 7.69
C ASP A 213 5.54 -15.49 7.42
N GLN A 214 5.88 -15.29 6.15
CA GLN A 214 7.06 -14.57 5.68
C GLN A 214 7.09 -13.14 6.18
N GLN A 215 5.98 -12.41 6.02
CA GLN A 215 5.90 -11.01 6.44
C GLN A 215 5.89 -10.86 7.96
N ARG A 216 5.22 -11.79 8.67
CA ARG A 216 5.30 -11.86 10.13
C ARG A 216 6.72 -12.08 10.62
N ASP A 217 7.43 -13.02 10.00
CA ASP A 217 8.81 -13.31 10.34
C ASP A 217 9.74 -12.13 10.01
N LEU A 218 9.55 -11.46 8.87
CA LEU A 218 10.28 -10.26 8.50
C LEU A 218 10.08 -9.13 9.50
N ILE A 219 8.82 -8.77 9.80
CA ILE A 219 8.49 -7.70 10.75
C ILE A 219 9.13 -7.98 12.12
N HIS A 220 8.94 -9.18 12.67
CA HIS A 220 9.53 -9.53 13.96
C HIS A 220 11.07 -9.58 13.93
N THR A 221 11.67 -9.98 12.80
CA THR A 221 13.14 -9.99 12.64
C THR A 221 13.69 -8.58 12.58
N LEU A 222 13.02 -7.67 11.87
CA LEU A 222 13.36 -6.26 11.80
C LEU A 222 13.28 -5.58 13.18
N GLN A 223 12.18 -5.81 13.92
CA GLN A 223 12.03 -5.31 15.29
C GLN A 223 13.16 -5.81 16.20
N ARG A 224 13.52 -7.10 16.14
CA ARG A 224 14.67 -7.65 16.89
C ARG A 224 16.01 -7.05 16.44
N ALA A 225 16.11 -6.62 15.18
CA ALA A 225 17.30 -5.98 14.63
C ALA A 225 17.37 -4.47 14.96
N GLY A 226 16.36 -3.94 15.67
CA GLY A 226 16.31 -2.53 16.10
C GLY A 226 15.69 -1.59 15.07
N PHE A 227 14.96 -2.10 14.09
CA PHE A 227 14.20 -1.25 13.17
C PHE A 227 12.91 -0.73 13.83
N ASP A 228 12.59 0.53 13.57
CA ASP A 228 11.25 1.07 13.78
C ASP A 228 10.39 0.66 12.59
N VAL A 229 9.45 -0.25 12.82
CA VAL A 229 8.62 -0.83 11.75
C VAL A 229 7.25 -0.17 11.75
N TYR A 230 6.84 0.34 10.59
CA TYR A 230 5.56 1.02 10.40
C TYR A 230 4.69 0.33 9.35
N ILE A 231 3.38 0.44 9.53
CA ILE A 231 2.38 0.13 8.50
C ILE A 231 1.86 1.44 7.90
N VAL A 232 1.79 1.52 6.57
CA VAL A 232 1.22 2.66 5.84
C VAL A 232 0.22 2.14 4.80
N SER A 233 -1.08 2.21 5.14
CA SER A 233 -2.17 1.58 4.40
C SER A 233 -3.15 2.60 3.81
N ALA A 234 -3.75 2.27 2.67
CA ALA A 234 -4.87 3.02 2.10
C ALA A 234 -6.24 2.63 2.71
N GLY A 235 -6.26 1.79 3.73
CA GLY A 235 -7.44 1.41 4.50
C GLY A 235 -7.86 2.43 5.56
N ALA A 236 -8.91 2.11 6.32
CA ALA A 236 -9.36 2.96 7.43
C ALA A 236 -8.54 2.71 8.71
N GLU A 237 -8.05 3.77 9.35
CA GLU A 237 -7.11 3.69 10.49
C GLU A 237 -7.58 2.76 11.63
N PRO A 238 -8.82 2.86 12.17
CA PRO A 238 -9.24 1.97 13.26
C PRO A 238 -9.31 0.49 12.86
N ILE A 239 -9.48 0.20 11.56
CA ILE A 239 -9.48 -1.18 11.05
C ILE A 239 -8.04 -1.68 10.96
N THR A 240 -7.15 -0.91 10.31
CA THR A 240 -5.75 -1.28 10.13
C THR A 240 -5.05 -1.47 11.48
N GLU A 241 -5.30 -0.62 12.47
CA GLU A 241 -4.76 -0.74 13.83
C GLU A 241 -5.14 -2.05 14.51
N VAL A 242 -6.39 -2.50 14.37
CA VAL A 242 -6.86 -3.76 14.96
C VAL A 242 -6.11 -4.95 14.34
N TRP A 243 -5.83 -4.89 13.05
CA TRP A 243 -5.18 -5.96 12.33
C TRP A 243 -3.66 -5.98 12.51
N SER A 244 -3.02 -4.80 12.56
CA SER A 244 -1.57 -4.62 12.74
C SER A 244 -1.05 -5.12 14.08
N GLN A 245 -1.88 -5.07 15.13
CA GLN A 245 -1.58 -5.69 16.42
C GLN A 245 -1.27 -7.19 16.31
N GLY A 246 -1.83 -7.90 15.33
CA GLY A 246 -1.58 -9.32 15.12
C GLY A 246 -0.14 -9.67 14.68
N VAL A 247 0.65 -8.67 14.28
CA VAL A 247 2.07 -8.81 13.96
C VAL A 247 2.96 -7.95 14.86
N GLY A 248 2.43 -7.52 16.01
CA GLY A 248 3.18 -6.77 17.02
C GLY A 248 3.45 -5.31 16.63
N ILE A 249 2.61 -4.71 15.78
CA ILE A 249 2.65 -3.28 15.45
C ILE A 249 1.52 -2.58 16.20
N ASP A 250 1.84 -1.49 16.90
CA ASP A 250 0.87 -0.71 17.66
C ASP A 250 0.21 0.40 16.80
N ALA A 251 -0.71 1.14 17.41
CA ALA A 251 -1.41 2.24 16.75
C ALA A 251 -0.49 3.40 16.35
N HIS A 252 0.54 3.71 17.15
CA HIS A 252 1.50 4.79 16.83
C HIS A 252 2.33 4.46 15.58
N HIS A 253 2.53 3.17 15.33
CA HIS A 253 3.26 2.66 14.16
C HIS A 253 2.32 2.23 13.02
N THR A 254 1.03 2.57 13.10
CA THR A 254 0.04 2.28 12.05
C THR A 254 -0.53 3.57 11.49
N ILE A 255 -0.22 3.86 10.23
CA ILE A 255 -0.71 5.04 9.52
C ILE A 255 -1.69 4.59 8.43
N ALA A 256 -2.91 5.11 8.46
CA ALA A 256 -3.89 4.87 7.42
C ALA A 256 -4.81 6.08 7.22
N ILE A 257 -5.96 5.93 6.53
CA ILE A 257 -6.91 7.02 6.36
C ILE A 257 -7.52 7.37 7.72
N ARG A 258 -7.14 8.53 8.25
CA ARG A 258 -7.59 9.07 9.53
C ARG A 258 -8.74 10.07 9.34
N SER A 259 -9.94 9.67 9.75
CA SER A 259 -11.11 10.55 9.76
C SER A 259 -11.00 11.64 10.83
N LEU A 260 -11.46 12.85 10.51
CA LEU A 260 -11.75 13.86 11.52
C LEU A 260 -13.01 13.48 12.28
N LEU A 261 -13.01 13.79 13.58
CA LEU A 261 -14.11 13.51 14.49
C LEU A 261 -14.93 14.77 14.77
N ASP A 262 -16.23 14.61 14.98
CA ASP A 262 -17.12 15.67 15.47
C ASP A 262 -16.91 15.92 16.98
N THR A 263 -17.64 16.89 17.53
CA THR A 263 -17.57 17.24 18.96
C THR A 263 -18.01 16.12 19.90
N HIS A 264 -18.62 15.05 19.39
CA HIS A 264 -19.04 13.87 20.13
C HIS A 264 -18.10 12.67 19.90
N GLY A 265 -16.96 12.87 19.25
CA GLY A 265 -15.99 11.82 18.95
C GLY A 265 -16.41 10.86 17.84
N ARG A 266 -17.33 11.27 16.95
CA ARG A 266 -17.82 10.45 15.85
C ARG A 266 -17.12 10.80 14.54
N ILE A 267 -16.81 9.78 13.76
CA ILE A 267 -16.27 9.86 12.40
C ILE A 267 -17.14 10.80 11.57
N THR A 268 -16.49 11.70 10.84
CA THR A 268 -17.11 12.58 9.86
C THR A 268 -16.68 12.18 8.44
N PRO A 269 -17.30 12.75 7.39
CA PRO A 269 -16.83 12.55 6.01
C PRO A 269 -15.47 13.18 5.71
N TRP A 270 -14.89 13.93 6.65
CA TRP A 270 -13.59 14.57 6.48
C TRP A 270 -12.48 13.68 7.00
N ASN A 271 -11.30 13.77 6.38
CA ASN A 271 -10.07 13.15 6.84
C ASN A 271 -8.96 14.20 7.01
N THR A 272 -7.98 13.86 7.83
CA THR A 272 -6.75 14.64 7.93
C THR A 272 -6.05 14.70 6.57
N GLY A 273 -5.47 15.84 6.24
CA GLY A 273 -4.61 16.00 5.07
C GLY A 273 -3.13 15.74 5.41
N CYS A 274 -2.30 15.77 4.38
CA CYS A 274 -0.85 15.60 4.50
C CYS A 274 -0.09 16.73 3.81
N GLY A 275 1.07 17.08 4.35
CA GLY A 275 1.97 18.10 3.84
C GLY A 275 1.34 19.49 3.93
N ASP A 276 1.14 20.13 2.78
CA ASP A 276 0.44 21.40 2.63
C ASP A 276 -1.07 21.25 2.36
N THR A 277 -1.58 20.02 2.29
CA THR A 277 -3.01 19.79 2.08
C THR A 277 -3.75 19.85 3.43
N PRO A 278 -4.71 20.78 3.62
CA PRO A 278 -5.51 20.85 4.84
C PRO A 278 -6.43 19.62 4.95
N PRO A 279 -7.22 19.48 6.03
CA PRO A 279 -8.27 18.46 6.07
C PRO A 279 -9.22 18.57 4.87
N THR A 280 -9.59 17.42 4.29
CA THR A 280 -10.38 17.31 3.05
C THR A 280 -11.44 16.23 3.17
N ARG A 281 -12.26 16.03 2.13
CA ARG A 281 -13.19 14.90 2.01
C ARG A 281 -12.64 13.78 1.13
N GLY A 282 -11.33 13.53 1.21
CA GLY A 282 -10.67 12.40 0.57
C GLY A 282 -9.54 12.76 -0.39
N GLU A 283 -9.13 14.02 -0.52
CA GLU A 283 -8.20 14.46 -1.58
C GLU A 283 -6.75 14.00 -1.38
N ALA A 284 -6.35 13.77 -0.14
CA ALA A 284 -5.01 13.31 0.24
C ALA A 284 -5.10 12.17 1.24
N ILE A 285 -5.11 10.94 0.74
CA ILE A 285 -5.09 9.70 1.54
C ILE A 285 -3.73 9.01 1.38
N PRO A 286 -3.35 8.03 2.23
CA PRO A 286 -2.13 7.25 2.05
C PRO A 286 -2.23 6.31 0.83
N TYR A 287 -2.19 6.90 -0.37
CA TYR A 287 -2.35 6.25 -1.66
C TYR A 287 -1.30 6.80 -2.62
N ILE A 288 -0.48 5.93 -3.21
CA ILE A 288 0.60 6.27 -4.15
C ILE A 288 1.53 7.35 -3.56
N ASP A 289 1.48 8.60 -4.04
CA ASP A 289 2.32 9.70 -3.57
C ASP A 289 1.88 10.19 -2.20
N GLY A 290 0.62 9.94 -1.84
CA GLY A 290 0.11 10.14 -0.50
C GLY A 290 0.83 9.29 0.54
N LYS A 291 1.17 8.02 0.24
CA LYS A 291 1.93 7.17 1.18
C LYS A 291 3.30 7.77 1.49
N ARG A 292 4.02 8.25 0.47
CA ARG A 292 5.26 9.02 0.67
C ARG A 292 5.03 10.23 1.56
N CYS A 293 3.98 11.01 1.29
CA CYS A 293 3.68 12.19 2.08
C CYS A 293 3.52 11.85 3.56
N TRP A 294 2.69 10.85 3.87
CA TRP A 294 2.42 10.42 5.23
C TRP A 294 3.66 9.86 5.93
N ILE A 295 4.51 9.09 5.22
CA ILE A 295 5.81 8.63 5.74
C ILE A 295 6.70 9.83 6.10
N ASN A 296 6.84 10.79 5.19
CA ASN A 296 7.67 11.96 5.42
C ASN A 296 7.16 12.80 6.60
N GLN A 297 5.85 13.00 6.70
CA GLN A 297 5.24 13.81 7.76
C GLN A 297 5.26 13.12 9.13
N GLU A 298 4.74 11.89 9.22
CA GLU A 298 4.49 11.24 10.50
C GLU A 298 5.72 10.51 11.05
N ILE A 299 6.58 9.96 10.17
CA ILE A 299 7.76 9.20 10.59
C ILE A 299 8.99 10.12 10.69
N TYR A 300 9.17 11.02 9.71
CA TYR A 300 10.36 11.87 9.63
C TYR A 300 10.12 13.34 10.02
N GLY A 301 8.89 13.72 10.37
CA GLY A 301 8.56 15.08 10.81
C GLY A 301 8.68 16.15 9.73
N VAL A 302 8.73 15.77 8.45
CA VAL A 302 8.82 16.70 7.31
C VAL A 302 7.48 17.37 7.08
N GLN A 303 7.44 18.71 7.15
CA GLN A 303 6.20 19.47 7.12
C GLN A 303 5.96 20.18 5.78
N GLY A 304 4.70 20.55 5.51
CA GLY A 304 4.31 21.34 4.36
C GLY A 304 4.54 20.64 3.02
N ASN A 305 4.66 21.43 1.95
CA ASN A 305 4.75 20.89 0.59
C ASN A 305 5.95 19.96 0.35
N THR A 306 6.99 20.05 1.19
CA THR A 306 8.18 19.19 1.11
C THR A 306 7.87 17.73 1.45
N ALA A 307 6.80 17.45 2.20
CA ALA A 307 6.37 16.09 2.49
C ALA A 307 6.03 15.29 1.22
N TRP A 308 5.55 15.94 0.15
CA TRP A 308 5.25 15.26 -1.12
C TRP A 308 6.49 14.85 -1.91
N GLN A 309 7.65 15.40 -1.58
CA GLN A 309 8.88 15.22 -2.34
C GLN A 309 9.64 14.01 -1.82
N ARG A 310 10.42 13.37 -2.70
CA ARG A 310 11.33 12.32 -2.27
C ARG A 310 12.36 12.91 -1.31
N ALA A 311 12.35 12.45 -0.06
CA ALA A 311 13.23 12.97 0.97
C ALA A 311 14.71 12.60 0.72
N SER A 312 15.61 13.24 1.46
CA SER A 312 17.03 12.88 1.46
C SER A 312 17.23 11.41 1.87
N TRP A 313 18.34 10.79 1.45
CA TRP A 313 18.65 9.39 1.77
C TRP A 313 18.51 9.01 3.26
N ARG A 314 18.83 9.93 4.19
CA ARG A 314 18.75 9.69 5.64
C ARG A 314 17.32 9.74 6.21
N HIS A 315 16.36 10.27 5.45
CA HIS A 315 14.95 10.43 5.84
C HIS A 315 14.06 9.55 4.96
N ARG A 316 14.53 8.34 4.67
CA ARG A 316 13.84 7.37 3.81
C ARG A 316 13.93 5.99 4.46
N PRO A 317 12.88 5.16 4.34
CA PRO A 317 12.91 3.83 4.91
C PRO A 317 14.05 3.02 4.31
N VAL A 318 14.65 2.16 5.12
CA VAL A 318 15.69 1.23 4.64
C VAL A 318 15.05 0.08 3.88
N ILE A 319 13.94 -0.44 4.37
CA ILE A 319 13.14 -1.47 3.69
C ILE A 319 11.73 -0.93 3.51
N ALA A 320 11.17 -1.08 2.33
CA ALA A 320 9.77 -0.79 2.07
C ALA A 320 9.13 -1.96 1.32
N GLY A 321 7.93 -2.36 1.74
CA GLY A 321 7.19 -3.48 1.14
C GLY A 321 5.79 -3.09 0.66
N GLY A 322 5.40 -3.54 -0.52
CA GLY A 322 4.07 -3.30 -1.11
C GLY A 322 3.66 -4.38 -2.12
N ASP A 323 2.45 -4.29 -2.67
CA ASP A 323 1.93 -5.25 -3.65
C ASP A 323 1.19 -4.61 -4.82
N ALA A 324 0.92 -3.30 -4.75
CA ALA A 324 0.18 -2.61 -5.80
C ALA A 324 0.77 -1.27 -6.23
N ASP A 325 0.23 -0.75 -7.34
CA ASP A 325 0.60 0.57 -7.85
C ASP A 325 0.38 1.66 -6.79
N THR A 326 -0.52 1.41 -5.82
CA THR A 326 -0.74 2.23 -4.61
C THR A 326 0.49 2.41 -3.72
N ASP A 327 1.49 1.55 -3.88
CA ASP A 327 2.68 1.49 -3.03
C ASP A 327 3.95 1.94 -3.76
N VAL A 328 3.87 2.02 -5.08
CA VAL A 328 5.00 2.18 -5.99
C VAL A 328 5.94 3.31 -5.61
N THR A 329 5.39 4.41 -5.09
CA THR A 329 6.17 5.59 -4.70
C THR A 329 7.05 5.32 -3.49
N PHE A 330 6.47 4.82 -2.39
CA PHE A 330 7.21 4.66 -1.15
C PHE A 330 8.08 3.40 -1.15
N VAL A 331 7.66 2.36 -1.89
CA VAL A 331 8.49 1.17 -2.12
C VAL A 331 9.76 1.56 -2.88
N GLY A 332 9.62 2.33 -3.97
CA GLY A 332 10.78 2.88 -4.70
C GLY A 332 11.60 3.93 -3.91
N ASP A 333 11.09 4.39 -2.78
CA ASP A 333 11.80 5.23 -1.83
C ASP A 333 12.58 4.45 -0.79
N ALA A 334 12.56 3.12 -0.75
CA ALA A 334 13.48 2.42 0.13
C ALA A 334 14.95 2.62 -0.29
N THR A 335 15.85 2.58 0.68
CA THR A 335 17.29 2.77 0.45
C THR A 335 18.08 1.45 0.41
N GLY A 336 17.53 0.38 0.96
CA GLY A 336 18.15 -0.94 1.07
C GLY A 336 17.45 -2.03 0.26
N ALA A 337 16.16 -2.26 0.50
CA ALA A 337 15.37 -3.25 -0.24
C ALA A 337 13.95 -2.74 -0.56
N HIS A 338 13.54 -2.91 -1.81
CA HIS A 338 12.21 -2.58 -2.32
C HIS A 338 11.46 -3.91 -2.48
N LEU A 339 10.80 -4.38 -1.43
CA LEU A 339 10.10 -5.65 -1.42
C LEU A 339 8.75 -5.52 -2.13
N VAL A 340 8.49 -6.42 -3.07
CA VAL A 340 7.22 -6.46 -3.82
C VAL A 340 6.62 -7.85 -3.77
N VAL A 341 5.36 -7.94 -3.34
CA VAL A 341 4.52 -9.12 -3.53
C VAL A 341 3.82 -9.00 -4.88
N ASN A 342 4.17 -9.87 -5.84
CA ASN A 342 3.66 -9.77 -7.20
C ASN A 342 2.15 -10.06 -7.26
N ARG A 343 1.37 -9.03 -7.57
CA ARG A 343 -0.06 -9.10 -7.87
C ARG A 343 -0.43 -8.59 -9.26
N ASN A 344 0.52 -8.65 -10.18
CA ASN A 344 0.35 -8.27 -11.59
C ASN A 344 0.01 -6.78 -11.78
N LYS A 345 0.52 -5.91 -10.90
CA LYS A 345 0.24 -4.46 -10.90
C LYS A 345 1.27 -3.71 -11.74
N SER A 346 0.80 -2.95 -12.74
CA SER A 346 1.63 -2.61 -13.89
C SER A 346 2.75 -1.63 -13.56
N GLU A 347 2.49 -0.53 -12.87
CA GLU A 347 3.54 0.45 -12.54
C GLU A 347 4.58 -0.17 -11.61
N LEU A 348 4.10 -0.86 -10.56
CA LEU A 348 4.97 -1.47 -9.55
C LEU A 348 5.87 -2.54 -10.16
N MET A 349 5.30 -3.48 -10.92
CA MET A 349 6.07 -4.58 -11.51
C MET A 349 6.99 -4.09 -12.63
N CYS A 350 6.61 -3.05 -13.38
CA CYS A 350 7.52 -2.43 -14.35
C CYS A 350 8.77 -1.84 -13.68
N ARG A 351 8.64 -1.19 -12.51
CA ARG A 351 9.81 -0.72 -11.75
C ARG A 351 10.60 -1.88 -11.16
N ALA A 352 9.90 -2.87 -10.62
CA ALA A 352 10.52 -4.00 -9.95
C ALA A 352 11.35 -4.89 -10.89
N TYR A 353 10.86 -5.13 -12.11
CA TYR A 353 11.59 -5.90 -13.12
C TYR A 353 12.62 -5.08 -13.90
N ASP A 354 12.45 -3.76 -14.02
CA ASP A 354 13.51 -2.90 -14.56
C ASP A 354 14.72 -2.83 -13.61
N ASP A 355 14.48 -2.90 -12.30
CA ASP A 355 15.46 -3.00 -11.21
C ASP A 355 16.68 -2.07 -11.40
N ALA A 356 16.44 -0.83 -11.83
CA ALA A 356 17.50 0.08 -12.26
C ALA A 356 18.53 0.42 -11.17
N ASP A 357 18.20 0.21 -9.88
CA ASP A 357 19.11 0.39 -8.75
C ASP A 357 19.53 -0.92 -8.06
N GLY A 358 19.10 -2.09 -8.54
CA GLY A 358 19.53 -3.41 -8.02
C GLY A 358 18.94 -3.80 -6.66
N HIS A 359 17.98 -3.04 -6.15
CA HIS A 359 17.42 -3.18 -4.81
C HIS A 359 16.02 -3.79 -4.77
N TRP A 360 15.43 -4.14 -5.93
CA TRP A 360 14.08 -4.69 -6.01
C TRP A 360 14.06 -6.18 -5.71
N VAL A 361 13.30 -6.57 -4.68
CA VAL A 361 13.11 -7.96 -4.25
C VAL A 361 11.68 -8.35 -4.61
N VAL A 362 11.52 -9.23 -5.60
CA VAL A 362 10.22 -9.60 -6.15
C VAL A 362 9.87 -11.02 -5.72
N THR A 363 8.75 -11.16 -5.02
CA THR A 363 8.28 -12.43 -4.49
C THR A 363 6.84 -12.68 -4.95
N PRO A 364 6.43 -13.92 -5.27
CA PRO A 364 5.04 -14.21 -5.61
C PRO A 364 4.16 -14.10 -4.36
N MET A 365 2.84 -14.10 -4.51
CA MET A 365 1.97 -14.21 -3.34
C MET A 365 2.23 -15.54 -2.62
N PHE A 366 2.41 -15.50 -1.30
CA PHE A 366 2.72 -16.71 -0.52
C PHE A 366 1.53 -17.66 -0.34
N ILE A 367 0.30 -17.17 -0.58
CA ILE A 367 -0.94 -17.94 -0.53
C ILE A 367 -1.69 -17.66 -1.83
N ASP A 368 -2.03 -18.73 -2.56
CA ASP A 368 -2.70 -18.69 -3.86
C ASP A 368 -2.06 -17.65 -4.81
N PRO A 369 -0.80 -17.85 -5.23
CA PRO A 369 -0.13 -17.01 -6.23
C PRO A 369 -0.94 -16.88 -7.52
N LEU A 370 -0.84 -15.71 -8.16
CA LEU A 370 -1.49 -15.48 -9.44
C LEU A 370 -0.79 -16.29 -10.53
N PRO A 371 -1.51 -16.76 -11.57
CA PRO A 371 -0.86 -17.35 -12.71
C PRO A 371 0.05 -16.30 -13.39
N ARG A 372 1.15 -16.79 -13.95
CA ARG A 372 2.05 -16.00 -14.79
C ARG A 372 1.28 -15.20 -15.83
N ARG A 373 1.56 -13.91 -15.96
CA ARG A 373 1.04 -13.12 -17.08
C ARG A 373 1.62 -13.62 -18.40
N ARG A 374 0.75 -13.77 -19.39
CA ARG A 374 1.15 -14.11 -20.77
C ARG A 374 1.68 -12.89 -21.50
N ASP A 375 0.98 -11.77 -21.35
CA ASP A 375 1.37 -10.51 -21.97
C ASP A 375 2.36 -9.75 -21.08
N PRO A 376 3.40 -9.13 -21.67
CA PRO A 376 4.29 -8.25 -20.94
C PRO A 376 3.55 -7.16 -20.17
N TYR A 377 4.19 -6.61 -19.15
CA TYR A 377 3.77 -5.38 -18.52
C TYR A 377 4.01 -4.22 -19.51
N PRO A 378 3.01 -3.35 -19.78
CA PRO A 378 3.09 -2.31 -20.80
C PRO A 378 3.87 -1.07 -20.32
N CYS A 379 5.11 -1.29 -19.87
CA CYS A 379 5.97 -0.28 -19.24
C CYS A 379 6.26 0.90 -20.16
N SER A 380 6.45 0.61 -21.45
CA SER A 380 6.82 1.60 -22.44
C SER A 380 5.64 2.43 -22.97
N THR A 381 4.41 2.14 -22.52
CA THR A 381 3.19 2.76 -23.08
C THR A 381 2.23 3.28 -22.02
N THR A 382 1.73 2.44 -21.11
CA THR A 382 0.58 2.78 -20.25
C THR A 382 0.74 2.40 -18.78
N ALA A 383 1.92 1.99 -18.33
CA ALA A 383 2.11 1.55 -16.95
C ALA A 383 2.05 2.67 -15.90
N TYR A 384 2.39 3.92 -16.24
CA TYR A 384 2.37 5.03 -15.28
C TYR A 384 1.05 5.79 -15.30
N THR A 385 0.39 5.94 -14.15
CA THR A 385 -0.78 6.82 -14.01
C THR A 385 -0.33 8.20 -13.57
N ALA A 386 -0.56 9.23 -14.39
CA ALA A 386 -0.22 10.61 -14.07
C ALA A 386 -1.22 11.26 -13.08
N PRO A 387 -0.86 12.39 -12.43
CA PRO A 387 -1.76 13.09 -11.50
C PRO A 387 -3.14 13.44 -12.06
N ASP A 388 -3.24 13.70 -13.37
CA ASP A 388 -4.48 14.00 -14.08
C ASP A 388 -5.27 12.75 -14.50
N GLY A 389 -4.81 11.56 -14.13
CA GLY A 389 -5.41 10.27 -14.48
C GLY A 389 -5.01 9.73 -15.85
N THR A 390 -4.22 10.46 -16.63
CA THR A 390 -3.74 9.96 -17.93
C THR A 390 -2.70 8.87 -17.74
N VAL A 391 -2.80 7.78 -18.52
CA VAL A 391 -1.78 6.73 -18.55
C VAL A 391 -0.67 7.08 -19.54
N LYS A 392 0.59 6.86 -19.14
CA LYS A 392 1.79 7.23 -19.90
C LYS A 392 2.87 6.16 -19.78
N PRO A 393 3.91 6.20 -20.63
CA PRO A 393 5.09 5.38 -20.45
C PRO A 393 5.72 5.64 -19.08
N LEU A 394 6.19 4.57 -18.45
CA LEU A 394 7.01 4.65 -17.26
C LEU A 394 8.42 5.09 -17.65
N LEU A 395 8.93 6.13 -16.99
CA LEU A 395 10.27 6.65 -17.25
C LEU A 395 11.23 6.31 -16.10
N ARG A 396 12.49 6.04 -16.45
CA ARG A 396 13.63 5.99 -15.52
C ARG A 396 14.01 7.39 -15.06
N ARG A 397 14.94 7.46 -14.09
CA ARG A 397 15.43 8.75 -13.56
C ARG A 397 16.14 9.62 -14.60
N ASP A 398 16.75 9.00 -15.63
CA ASP A 398 17.39 9.69 -16.74
C ASP A 398 16.40 10.14 -17.84
N GLY A 399 15.11 9.87 -17.67
CA GLY A 399 14.05 10.20 -18.62
C GLY A 399 13.84 9.17 -19.73
N SER A 400 14.66 8.10 -19.80
CA SER A 400 14.44 7.02 -20.76
C SER A 400 13.20 6.19 -20.41
N PRO A 401 12.42 5.71 -21.40
CA PRO A 401 11.31 4.81 -21.12
C PRO A 401 11.81 3.44 -20.64
N VAL A 402 11.08 2.87 -19.69
CA VAL A 402 11.25 1.48 -19.26
C VAL A 402 10.66 0.57 -20.35
N PRO A 403 11.42 -0.39 -20.91
CA PRO A 403 10.89 -1.34 -21.88
C PRO A 403 9.87 -2.27 -21.22
N ASP A 404 8.97 -2.83 -22.01
CA ASP A 404 7.98 -3.78 -21.51
C ASP A 404 8.65 -4.98 -20.84
N GLN A 405 8.17 -5.33 -19.65
CA GLN A 405 8.80 -6.35 -18.80
C GLN A 405 8.03 -7.66 -18.88
N LEU A 406 8.74 -8.79 -18.85
CA LEU A 406 8.11 -10.11 -18.76
C LEU A 406 7.88 -10.49 -17.31
N ASP A 407 6.80 -11.22 -17.06
CA ASP A 407 6.53 -11.78 -15.74
C ASP A 407 7.39 -13.02 -15.50
N THR A 408 8.37 -12.89 -14.60
CA THR A 408 9.38 -13.92 -14.29
C THR A 408 9.20 -14.55 -12.91
N VAL A 409 8.50 -13.89 -11.99
CA VAL A 409 8.18 -14.37 -10.64
C VAL A 409 6.66 -14.41 -10.48
N TYR A 410 6.05 -15.57 -10.31
CA TYR A 410 4.58 -15.72 -10.30
C TYR A 410 4.09 -16.78 -9.33
#